data_AF-A0A455UG59-F1
#
_entry.id   AF-A0A455UG59-F1
#
_cell.length_a   1.000
_cell.length_b   1.000
_cell.length_c   1.000
_cell.angle_alpha   90.00
_cell.angle_beta   90.00
_cell.angle_gamma   90.00
#
_symmetry.space_group_name_H-M   'P 1'
#
loop_
_entity.id
_entity.type
_entity.pdbx_description
1 polymer ?
#
loop_
_entity_poly.entity_id
_entity_poly.type
_entity_poly.pdbx_seq_one_letter_code
_entity_poly.pdbx_strand_id
1 'polypeptide(L)'
;MFQWAKDEQINFDLKQKGILHIYRDKGRLRPRRQGLATAQQRRPGTPGSNPDEMRAIEPTLAGNYYGGFFTESDATGDIHKFTHGLAQAAERRGVTLKYGHSVQGYRRGSTTRLGHCQCRYQQRTGA
;
A
#
# COMPACT_ATOMS: atom_id res chain seq x y z
N MET A 1 -2.47 7.53 12.02
CA MET A 1 -2.70 6.67 10.84
C MET A 1 -2.83 5.18 11.19
N PHE A 2 -1.95 4.60 12.04
CA PHE A 2 -1.90 3.14 12.28
C PHE A 2 -2.57 2.64 13.57
N GLN A 3 -3.55 3.37 14.13
CA GLN A 3 -4.20 2.97 15.38
C GLN A 3 -4.98 1.66 15.23
N TRP A 4 -5.65 1.46 14.09
CA TRP A 4 -6.38 0.24 13.75
C TRP A 4 -5.53 -1.03 13.89
N ALA A 5 -4.23 -0.95 13.59
CA ALA A 5 -3.34 -2.11 13.70
C ALA A 5 -3.11 -2.51 15.17
N LYS A 6 -3.05 -1.52 16.07
CA LYS A 6 -2.95 -1.76 17.51
C LYS A 6 -4.26 -2.32 18.06
N ASP A 7 -5.38 -1.70 17.67
CA ASP A 7 -6.72 -2.09 18.10
C ASP A 7 -7.04 -3.54 17.69
N GLU A 8 -6.58 -3.94 16.49
CA GLU A 8 -6.73 -5.31 15.96
C GLU A 8 -5.57 -6.24 16.27
N GLN A 9 -4.57 -5.79 17.04
CA GLN A 9 -3.39 -6.58 17.40
C GLN A 9 -2.64 -7.17 16.17
N ILE A 10 -2.59 -6.41 15.07
CA ILE A 10 -1.91 -6.80 13.83
C ILE A 10 -0.46 -6.31 13.87
N ASN A 11 0.46 -7.22 14.16
CA ASN A 11 1.90 -6.94 14.06
C ASN A 11 2.43 -7.32 12.67
N PHE A 12 2.68 -6.31 11.84
CA PHE A 12 3.18 -6.47 10.48
C PHE A 12 4.54 -5.80 10.25
N ASP A 13 5.38 -5.73 11.28
CA ASP A 13 6.72 -5.13 11.21
C ASP A 13 6.72 -3.69 10.66
N LEU A 14 5.74 -2.89 11.11
CA LEU A 14 5.55 -1.49 10.70
C LEU A 14 6.81 -0.64 10.94
N LYS A 15 7.32 -0.02 9.88
CA LYS A 15 8.40 0.97 9.91
C LYS A 15 7.92 2.29 9.33
N GLN A 16 7.82 3.30 10.19
CA GLN A 16 7.46 4.67 9.84
C GLN A 16 8.74 5.49 9.65
N LYS A 17 9.43 5.27 8.53
CA LYS A 17 10.68 5.97 8.19
C LYS A 17 10.56 6.84 6.94
N GLY A 18 9.33 7.07 6.48
CA GLY A 18 9.05 7.69 5.19
C GLY A 18 9.46 6.83 4.00
N ILE A 19 9.17 7.32 2.80
CA ILE A 19 9.58 6.70 1.54
C ILE A 19 10.23 7.76 0.65
N LEU A 20 11.47 7.48 0.22
CA LEU A 20 12.19 8.28 -0.76
C LEU A 20 11.95 7.72 -2.16
N HIS A 21 11.22 8.47 -2.99
CA HIS A 21 11.01 8.11 -4.39
C HIS A 21 12.12 8.70 -5.27
N ILE A 22 12.88 7.84 -5.94
CA ILE A 22 14.04 8.22 -6.77
C ILE A 22 13.67 8.19 -8.25
N TYR A 23 14.05 9.24 -9.00
CA TYR A 23 13.86 9.32 -10.44
C TYR A 23 15.19 9.52 -11.14
N ARG A 24 15.50 8.63 -12.08
CA ARG A 24 16.70 8.71 -12.92
C ARG A 24 16.54 9.60 -14.15
N ASP A 25 15.30 9.87 -14.55
CA ASP A 25 14.96 10.60 -15.76
C ASP A 25 14.02 11.79 -15.46
N LYS A 26 14.27 12.92 -16.14
CA LYS A 26 13.53 14.18 -15.98
C LYS A 26 12.08 14.10 -16.45
N GLY A 27 11.80 13.38 -17.52
CA GLY A 27 10.47 13.15 -18.07
C GLY A 27 9.57 12.36 -17.12
N ARG A 28 10.14 11.43 -16.34
CA ARG A 28 9.40 10.67 -15.31
C ARG A 28 9.10 11.48 -14.05
N LEU A 29 9.93 12.47 -13.74
CA LEU A 29 9.76 13.32 -12.56
C LEU A 29 8.74 14.45 -12.77
N ARG A 30 8.67 15.02 -13.99
CA ARG A 30 7.81 16.19 -14.29
C ARG A 30 6.32 16.00 -13.98
N PRO A 31 5.64 14.92 -14.44
CA PRO A 31 4.21 14.74 -14.16
C PRO A 31 3.92 14.54 -12.66
N ARG A 32 4.82 13.86 -11.94
CA ARG A 32 4.66 13.64 -10.50
C ARG A 32 4.90 14.89 -9.68
N ARG A 33 5.84 15.76 -10.08
CA ARG A 33 6.01 17.08 -9.45
C ARG A 33 4.75 17.95 -9.58
N GLN A 34 4.02 17.85 -10.69
CA GLN A 34 2.76 18.55 -10.88
C GLN A 34 1.64 17.96 -10.01
N GLY A 35 1.50 16.64 -9.94
CA GLY A 35 0.52 15.98 -9.06
C GLY A 35 0.80 16.14 -7.56
N LEU A 36 2.08 16.29 -7.17
CA LEU A 36 2.46 16.60 -5.78
C LEU A 36 2.27 18.07 -5.43
N ALA A 37 2.21 18.98 -6.39
CA ALA A 37 1.90 20.40 -6.11
C ALA A 37 0.42 20.61 -5.79
N THR A 38 -0.46 19.72 -6.26
CA THR A 38 -1.89 19.73 -5.97
C THR A 38 -2.25 18.90 -4.74
N ALA A 39 -1.49 17.85 -4.44
CA ALA A 39 -1.57 17.18 -3.15
C ALA A 39 -0.91 18.07 -2.08
N GLN A 40 -1.54 18.29 -0.92
CA GLN A 40 -0.97 19.00 0.24
C GLN A 40 0.34 18.38 0.80
N GLN A 41 0.91 17.39 0.11
CA GLN A 41 2.11 16.65 0.46
C GLN A 41 3.41 17.35 0.07
N ARG A 42 3.36 18.44 -0.71
CA ARG A 42 4.54 19.22 -1.06
C ARG A 42 4.58 20.52 -0.27
N ARG A 43 5.32 20.53 0.84
CA ARG A 43 5.77 21.78 1.47
C ARG A 43 6.91 22.36 0.64
N PRO A 44 6.99 23.68 0.38
CA PRO A 44 8.23 24.30 -0.09
C PRO A 44 9.38 23.88 0.84
N GLY A 45 10.48 23.35 0.31
CA GLY A 45 11.58 22.77 1.12
C GLY A 45 11.38 21.30 1.53
N THR A 46 10.51 20.54 0.84
CA THR A 46 10.41 19.07 1.07
C THR A 46 11.76 18.40 0.76
N PRO A 47 12.38 17.70 1.71
CA PRO A 47 13.65 17.00 1.50
C PRO A 47 13.61 16.03 0.31
N GLY A 48 14.71 15.95 -0.44
CA GLY A 48 14.90 15.02 -1.55
C GLY A 48 14.53 15.58 -2.93
N SER A 49 14.32 16.89 -3.03
CA SER A 49 13.94 17.57 -4.27
C SER A 49 15.11 17.71 -5.25
N ASN A 50 16.34 17.72 -4.74
CA ASN A 50 17.59 17.69 -5.48
C ASN A 50 18.51 16.55 -4.97
N PRO A 51 19.53 16.15 -5.74
CA PRO A 51 20.38 15.03 -5.38
C PRO A 51 21.15 15.15 -4.05
N ASP A 52 21.51 16.36 -3.63
CA ASP A 52 22.26 16.58 -2.38
C ASP A 52 21.38 16.34 -1.15
N GLU A 53 20.14 16.85 -1.18
CA GLU A 53 19.15 16.58 -0.13
C GLU A 53 18.84 15.07 -0.04
N MET A 54 18.77 14.38 -1.19
CA MET A 54 18.55 12.93 -1.20
C MET A 54 19.70 12.16 -0.54
N ARG A 55 20.96 12.59 -0.75
CA ARG A 55 22.13 12.00 -0.07
C ARG A 55 22.15 12.30 1.42
N ALA A 56 21.65 13.46 1.83
CA ALA A 56 21.51 13.76 3.25
C ALA A 56 20.50 12.83 3.94
N ILE A 57 19.45 12.40 3.24
CA ILE A 57 18.46 11.44 3.74
C ILE A 57 19.00 10.00 3.71
N GLU A 58 19.60 9.57 2.59
CA GLU A 58 20.16 8.23 2.42
C GLU A 58 21.59 8.34 1.89
N PRO A 59 22.61 8.41 2.78
CA PRO A 59 24.01 8.59 2.38
C PRO A 59 24.58 7.44 1.56
N THR A 60 23.98 6.25 1.66
CA THR A 60 24.40 5.07 0.89
C THR A 60 23.82 5.05 -0.53
N LEU A 61 23.01 6.04 -0.90
CA LEU A 61 22.39 6.16 -2.21
C LEU A 61 23.45 6.43 -3.29
N ALA A 62 23.87 5.35 -3.96
CA ALA A 62 24.86 5.40 -5.03
C ALA A 62 24.24 5.63 -6.43
N GLY A 63 25.05 6.16 -7.35
CA GLY A 63 24.71 6.35 -8.76
C GLY A 63 24.15 7.72 -9.11
N ASN A 64 23.75 7.88 -10.38
CA ASN A 64 23.23 9.14 -10.91
C ASN A 64 21.70 9.14 -10.90
N TYR A 65 21.12 10.22 -10.39
CA TYR A 65 19.67 10.44 -10.35
C TYR A 65 19.35 11.92 -10.55
N TYR A 66 18.21 12.17 -11.19
CA TYR A 66 17.77 13.51 -11.55
C TYR A 66 17.15 14.23 -10.35
N GLY A 67 16.49 13.49 -9.47
CA GLY A 67 15.87 14.02 -8.25
C GLY A 67 14.80 13.08 -7.70
N GLY A 68 14.15 13.50 -6.62
CA GLY A 68 13.16 12.69 -5.93
C GLY A 68 12.14 13.52 -5.19
N PHE A 69 11.42 12.83 -4.30
CA PHE A 69 10.68 13.42 -3.21
C PHE A 69 10.63 12.42 -2.06
N PHE A 70 10.73 12.93 -0.85
CA PHE A 70 10.57 12.16 0.37
C PHE A 70 9.21 12.43 0.98
N THR A 71 8.46 11.37 1.25
CA THR A 71 7.17 11.45 1.94
C THR A 71 7.34 10.90 3.36
N GLU A 72 7.42 11.78 4.35
CA GLU A 72 7.63 11.40 5.76
C GLU A 72 6.47 10.57 6.33
N SER A 73 5.23 10.85 5.91
CA SER A 73 4.05 10.14 6.38
C SER A 73 3.93 8.71 5.88
N ASP A 74 4.70 8.34 4.86
CA ASP A 74 4.64 6.99 4.30
C ASP A 74 5.36 5.99 5.22
N ALA A 75 4.90 4.75 5.17
CA ALA A 75 5.44 3.67 6.00
C ALA A 75 5.52 2.37 5.20
N THR A 76 6.36 1.45 5.67
CA THR A 76 6.48 0.11 5.12
C THR A 76 6.20 -0.94 6.19
N GLY A 77 5.94 -2.17 5.78
CA GLY A 77 5.73 -3.32 6.65
C GLY A 77 5.61 -4.61 5.85
N ASP A 78 5.57 -5.74 6.53
CA ASP A 78 5.43 -7.07 5.94
C ASP A 78 4.00 -7.28 5.44
N ILE A 79 3.86 -7.44 4.12
CA ILE A 79 2.55 -7.59 3.46
C ILE A 79 1.85 -8.89 3.84
N HIS A 80 2.59 -9.98 4.11
CA HIS A 80 2.02 -11.26 4.49
C HIS A 80 1.43 -11.16 5.91
N LYS A 81 2.19 -10.62 6.87
CA LYS A 81 1.72 -10.40 8.23
C LYS A 81 0.55 -9.43 8.28
N PHE A 82 0.60 -8.36 7.48
CA PHE A 82 -0.49 -7.40 7.36
C PHE A 82 -1.78 -8.05 6.86
N THR A 83 -1.72 -8.72 5.71
CA THR A 83 -2.92 -9.33 5.10
C THR A 83 -3.47 -10.49 5.92
N HIS A 84 -2.60 -11.30 6.52
CA HIS A 84 -3.01 -12.38 7.41
C HIS A 84 -3.64 -11.86 8.71
N GLY A 85 -3.04 -10.85 9.34
CA GLY A 85 -3.60 -10.21 10.52
C GLY A 85 -4.95 -9.56 10.25
N LEU A 86 -5.12 -8.92 9.08
CA LEU A 86 -6.42 -8.39 8.66
C LEU A 86 -7.48 -9.48 8.49
N ALA A 87 -7.11 -10.63 7.91
CA ALA A 87 -8.02 -11.77 7.79
C ALA A 87 -8.47 -12.27 9.17
N GLN A 88 -7.54 -12.46 10.09
CA GLN A 88 -7.84 -12.88 11.46
C GLN A 88 -8.72 -11.84 12.19
N ALA A 89 -8.44 -10.54 12.01
CA ALA A 89 -9.26 -9.47 12.57
C ALA A 89 -10.69 -9.48 12.03
N ALA A 90 -10.87 -9.69 10.72
CA ALA A 90 -12.17 -9.84 10.11
C ALA A 90 -12.93 -11.06 10.67
N GLU A 91 -12.26 -12.20 10.82
CA GLU A 91 -12.85 -13.41 11.40
C GLU A 91 -13.31 -13.20 12.85
N ARG A 92 -12.51 -12.53 13.69
CA ARG A 92 -12.92 -12.15 15.06
C ARG A 92 -14.16 -11.25 15.09
N ARG A 93 -14.38 -10.46 14.04
CA ARG A 93 -15.56 -9.60 13.85
C ARG A 93 -16.75 -10.33 13.21
N GLY A 94 -16.67 -11.64 13.03
CA GLY A 94 -17.74 -12.49 12.50
C GLY A 94 -17.75 -12.66 10.99
N VAL A 95 -16.71 -12.21 10.28
CA VAL A 95 -16.59 -12.45 8.84
C VAL A 95 -16.20 -13.91 8.59
N THR A 96 -16.86 -14.57 7.65
CA THR A 96 -16.42 -15.88 7.16
C THR A 96 -15.62 -15.71 5.86
N LEU A 97 -14.33 -15.97 5.90
CA LEU A 97 -13.47 -15.90 4.71
C LEU A 97 -13.52 -17.22 3.93
N LYS A 98 -13.77 -17.14 2.62
CA LYS A 98 -13.87 -18.30 1.72
C LYS A 98 -12.69 -18.32 0.75
N TYR A 99 -11.57 -18.88 1.19
CA TYR A 99 -10.38 -19.04 0.35
C TYR A 99 -10.53 -20.17 -0.67
N GLY A 100 -9.77 -20.10 -1.77
CA GLY A 100 -9.83 -21.11 -2.84
C GLY A 100 -11.18 -21.20 -3.55
N HIS A 101 -12.05 -20.19 -3.38
CA HIS A 101 -13.34 -20.11 -4.04
C HIS A 101 -13.27 -19.16 -5.23
N SER A 102 -13.57 -19.66 -6.42
CA SER A 102 -13.74 -18.81 -7.59
C SER A 102 -15.18 -18.33 -7.67
N VAL A 103 -15.36 -17.01 -7.76
CA VAL A 103 -16.66 -16.39 -8.04
C VAL A 103 -17.04 -16.70 -9.49
N GLN A 104 -18.20 -17.31 -9.71
CA GLN A 104 -18.69 -17.69 -11.05
C GLN A 104 -19.75 -16.73 -11.58
N GLY A 105 -20.41 -16.00 -10.69
CA GLY A 105 -21.45 -15.06 -11.05
C GLY A 105 -22.14 -14.51 -9.81
N TYR A 106 -22.85 -13.40 -10.01
CA TYR A 106 -23.67 -12.79 -8.98
C TYR A 106 -25.09 -12.63 -9.51
N ARG A 107 -26.08 -12.71 -8.61
CA ARG A 107 -27.47 -12.36 -8.92
C ARG A 107 -27.86 -11.09 -8.18
N ARG A 108 -28.46 -10.14 -8.89
CA ARG A 108 -29.05 -8.94 -8.29
C ARG A 108 -30.39 -9.32 -7.66
N GLY A 109 -30.61 -8.95 -6.41
CA GLY A 109 -31.93 -9.06 -5.78
C GLY A 109 -32.95 -8.07 -6.36
N SER A 110 -34.24 -8.29 -6.07
CA SER A 110 -35.35 -7.40 -6.44
C SER A 110 -35.22 -6.00 -5.81
N THR A 111 -34.60 -5.91 -4.64
CA THR A 111 -34.05 -4.68 -4.05
C THR A 111 -32.54 -4.72 -4.27
N THR A 112 -31.92 -3.62 -4.72
CA THR A 112 -30.50 -3.46 -5.11
C THR A 112 -29.49 -3.88 -4.02
N ARG A 113 -29.42 -5.17 -3.71
CA ARG A 113 -28.45 -5.85 -2.86
C ARG A 113 -27.99 -7.08 -3.62
N LEU A 114 -26.72 -7.46 -3.46
CA LEU A 114 -26.24 -8.78 -3.90
C LEU A 114 -27.05 -9.85 -3.16
N GLY A 115 -27.91 -10.56 -3.89
CA GLY A 115 -28.79 -11.56 -3.30
C GLY A 115 -28.10 -12.91 -3.08
N HIS A 116 -27.15 -13.25 -3.95
CA HIS A 116 -26.38 -14.50 -3.87
C HIS A 116 -25.12 -14.42 -4.74
N CYS A 117 -23.98 -14.85 -4.19
CA CYS A 117 -22.73 -15.06 -4.92
C CYS A 117 -22.52 -16.56 -5.12
N GLN A 118 -22.38 -17.02 -6.37
CA GLN A 118 -22.09 -18.43 -6.65
C GLN A 118 -20.59 -18.66 -6.65
N CYS A 119 -20.13 -19.53 -5.75
CA CYS A 119 -18.72 -19.85 -5.56
C CYS A 119 -18.49 -21.36 -5.70
N ARG A 120 -17.40 -21.76 -6.36
CA ARG A 120 -16.93 -23.16 -6.41
C ARG A 120 -15.59 -23.26 -5.70
N TYR A 121 -15.45 -24.19 -4.76
CA TYR A 121 -14.15 -24.53 -4.17
C TYR A 121 -13.29 -25.23 -5.21
N GLN A 122 -12.11 -24.69 -5.49
CA GLN A 122 -11.12 -25.30 -6.36
C GLN A 122 -10.14 -26.10 -5.49
N GLN A 123 -10.25 -27.43 -5.51
CA GLN A 123 -9.19 -28.29 -4.99
C GLN A 123 -7.95 -28.10 -5.89
N ARG A 124 -6.85 -27.62 -5.32
CA ARG A 124 -5.54 -27.71 -5.98
C ARG A 124 -5.15 -29.19 -5.97
N THR A 125 -5.31 -29.89 -7.08
CA THR A 125 -4.63 -31.17 -7.30
C THR A 125 -3.14 -30.87 -7.36
N GLY A 126 -2.41 -31.26 -6.31
CA GLY A 126 -0.96 -31.20 -6.28
C GLY A 126 -0.38 -32.17 -7.31
N ALA A 127 0.61 -31.69 -8.06
CA ALA A 127 1.59 -32.50 -8.77
C ALA A 127 2.94 -32.26 -8.08
#